data_AF-A0A059G0V9-F1
#
_entry.id   AF-A0A059G0V9-F1
#
_cell.length_a   1.000
_cell.length_b   1.000
_cell.length_c   1.000
_cell.angle_alpha   90.00
_cell.angle_beta   90.00
_cell.angle_gamma   90.00
#
_symmetry.space_group_name_H-M   'P 1'
#
loop_
_entity.id
_entity.type
_entity.pdbx_description
1 polymer ?
#
loop_
_entity_poly.entity_id
_entity_poly.type
_entity_poly.pdbx_seq_one_letter_code
_entity_poly.pdbx_strand_id
1 'polypeptide(L)'
;KEEWREGMTTEKLKKELDNLVQVPSLTNVWIMPIKNRIDMLATGIKTPIGIKVAGPDLDVIGDVAQQIEAVIKNVPGTASVYAERVTGGRFVDVDIKREEAARFGLNVADVQAFVQTAIGGMTVTQSVEGLERYPVNVRYPREYRDSLERLKNLPVVTKTGAQIPLSRLVDISISGGPGVIRSENARLNGWIYVDISNVDIGSYVKNAKKSVETIDLPAGYSLSWSGQYEYMERAKQRLSVVVPLTLVIILLLLFLNFRRITPVLIIMGTLPLALVGGLWFLDILGYNMSVAVGVGFIALAGVSVEIGVLMIVYLEHALEDQMKQARDENRELTRADLRASVIDGALLRVRPIMMTVAVVIAGLLP
;
A
#
# COMPACT_ATOMS: atom_id res chain seq x y z
N LYS A 1 16.70 -19.49 10.08
CA LYS A 1 17.91 -19.05 9.33
C LYS A 1 19.01 -20.09 9.39
N GLU A 2 19.15 -20.82 10.49
CA GLU A 2 20.19 -21.85 10.68
C GLU A 2 20.11 -22.99 9.66
N GLU A 3 18.91 -23.30 9.15
CA GLU A 3 18.72 -24.32 8.10
C GLU A 3 18.92 -23.79 6.66
N TRP A 4 19.23 -22.50 6.48
CA TRP A 4 19.42 -21.94 5.14
C TRP A 4 20.81 -22.26 4.62
N ARG A 5 20.94 -22.39 3.29
CA ARG A 5 22.25 -22.45 2.63
C ARG A 5 23.11 -21.25 3.02
N GLU A 6 24.41 -21.46 3.07
CA GLU A 6 25.38 -20.47 3.50
C GLU A 6 25.27 -19.17 2.66
N GLY A 7 25.28 -18.02 3.33
CA GLY A 7 25.19 -16.70 2.68
C GLY A 7 23.83 -16.35 2.06
N MET A 8 22.78 -17.12 2.32
CA MET A 8 21.43 -16.83 1.81
C MET A 8 20.72 -15.72 2.60
N THR A 9 20.06 -14.85 1.86
CA THR A 9 19.17 -13.81 2.37
C THR A 9 17.77 -14.00 1.80
N THR A 10 16.78 -13.37 2.42
CA THR A 10 15.40 -13.33 1.91
C THR A 10 15.34 -12.80 0.47
N GLU A 11 16.13 -11.79 0.16
CA GLU A 11 16.22 -11.21 -1.19
C GLU A 11 16.83 -12.18 -2.20
N LYS A 12 17.92 -12.88 -1.84
CA LYS A 12 18.52 -13.90 -2.68
C LYS A 12 17.55 -15.06 -2.95
N LEU A 13 16.83 -15.51 -1.93
CA LEU A 13 15.80 -16.55 -2.08
C LEU A 13 14.68 -16.12 -3.02
N LYS A 14 14.16 -14.89 -2.86
CA LYS A 14 13.15 -14.35 -3.77
C LYS A 14 13.65 -14.30 -5.21
N LYS A 15 14.88 -13.85 -5.42
CA LYS A 15 15.49 -13.79 -6.76
C LYS A 15 15.68 -15.18 -7.38
N GLU A 16 16.11 -16.16 -6.59
CA GLU A 16 16.27 -17.54 -7.04
C GLU A 16 14.92 -18.16 -7.41
N LEU A 17 13.89 -17.97 -6.58
CA LEU A 17 12.53 -18.43 -6.88
C LEU A 17 11.95 -17.73 -8.10
N ASP A 18 12.14 -16.43 -8.24
CA ASP A 18 11.68 -15.67 -9.40
C ASP A 18 12.31 -16.21 -10.69
N ASN A 19 13.60 -16.53 -10.68
CA ASN A 19 14.27 -17.12 -11.83
C ASN A 19 13.80 -18.55 -12.16
N LEU A 20 13.50 -19.36 -11.14
CA LEU A 20 13.14 -20.78 -11.32
C LEU A 20 11.66 -20.96 -11.70
N VAL A 21 10.75 -20.20 -11.10
CA VAL A 21 9.30 -20.38 -11.25
C VAL A 21 8.77 -19.53 -12.39
N GLN A 22 9.29 -19.73 -13.61
CA GLN A 22 8.88 -18.97 -14.79
C GLN A 22 7.93 -19.80 -15.66
N VAL A 23 6.67 -19.35 -15.76
CA VAL A 23 5.64 -19.96 -16.61
C VAL A 23 5.23 -18.95 -17.68
N PRO A 24 5.12 -19.33 -18.97
CA PRO A 24 4.69 -18.41 -20.01
C PRO A 24 3.36 -17.74 -19.66
N SER A 25 3.31 -16.41 -19.82
CA SER A 25 2.13 -15.57 -19.52
C SER A 25 1.74 -15.47 -18.04
N LEU A 26 2.59 -15.92 -17.10
CA LEU A 26 2.41 -15.72 -15.67
C LEU A 26 3.39 -14.67 -15.14
N THR A 27 2.88 -13.57 -14.59
CA THR A 27 3.69 -12.54 -13.93
C THR A 27 3.80 -12.85 -12.44
N ASN A 28 5.01 -13.11 -11.97
CA ASN A 28 5.27 -13.42 -10.56
C ASN A 28 5.29 -12.15 -9.69
N VAL A 29 4.85 -12.32 -8.44
CA VAL A 29 4.91 -11.30 -7.39
C VAL A 29 5.21 -11.99 -6.05
N TRP A 30 6.24 -11.52 -5.34
CA TRP A 30 6.76 -12.18 -4.13
C TRP A 30 6.58 -11.33 -2.86
N ILE A 31 5.47 -11.57 -2.15
CA ILE A 31 5.01 -10.74 -1.02
C ILE A 31 4.83 -11.55 0.27
N MET A 32 5.00 -10.88 1.42
CA MET A 32 4.81 -11.51 2.73
C MET A 32 3.30 -11.60 3.06
N PRO A 33 2.80 -12.71 3.63
CA PRO A 33 1.35 -12.93 3.80
C PRO A 33 0.63 -11.85 4.61
N ILE A 34 1.19 -11.47 5.77
CA ILE A 34 0.60 -10.45 6.66
C ILE A 34 0.53 -9.10 5.95
N LYS A 35 1.65 -8.68 5.35
CA LYS A 35 1.75 -7.43 4.60
C LYS A 35 0.75 -7.39 3.44
N ASN A 36 0.68 -8.47 2.65
CA ASN A 36 -0.26 -8.58 1.54
C ASN A 36 -1.72 -8.44 2.00
N ARG A 37 -2.10 -9.10 3.10
CA ARG A 37 -3.49 -9.01 3.60
C ARG A 37 -3.82 -7.61 4.10
N ILE A 38 -2.88 -6.93 4.75
CA ILE A 38 -3.05 -5.53 5.16
C ILE A 38 -3.20 -4.65 3.91
N ASP A 39 -2.31 -4.75 2.94
CA ASP A 39 -2.32 -3.93 1.71
C ASP A 39 -3.61 -4.13 0.89
N MET A 40 -4.10 -5.37 0.80
CA MET A 40 -5.36 -5.71 0.13
C MET A 40 -6.60 -5.18 0.88
N LEU A 41 -6.67 -5.33 2.21
CA LEU A 41 -7.79 -4.80 3.00
C LEU A 41 -7.83 -3.27 2.97
N ALA A 42 -6.66 -2.67 2.91
CA ALA A 42 -6.43 -1.25 2.90
C ALA A 42 -6.83 -0.55 1.61
N THR A 43 -6.29 -1.03 0.48
CA THR A 43 -6.33 -0.34 -0.81
C THR A 43 -6.91 -1.20 -1.93
N GLY A 44 -7.13 -2.48 -1.68
CA GLY A 44 -7.45 -3.50 -2.69
C GLY A 44 -6.22 -4.06 -3.41
N ILE A 45 -5.10 -3.34 -3.43
CA ILE A 45 -3.94 -3.65 -4.24
C ILE A 45 -2.97 -4.59 -3.48
N LYS A 46 -2.52 -5.65 -4.14
CA LYS A 46 -1.57 -6.65 -3.59
C LYS A 46 -0.10 -6.26 -3.72
N THR A 47 0.22 -5.41 -4.69
CA THR A 47 1.58 -4.92 -4.97
C THR A 47 1.88 -3.61 -4.22
N PRO A 48 3.16 -3.25 -4.00
CA PRO A 48 3.52 -1.99 -3.34
C PRO A 48 2.91 -0.76 -4.03
N ILE A 49 2.80 -0.80 -5.36
CA ILE A 49 2.19 0.25 -6.17
C ILE A 49 1.05 -0.36 -6.98
N GLY A 50 -0.08 0.34 -6.99
CA GLY A 50 -1.19 0.06 -7.90
C GLY A 50 -1.60 1.31 -8.64
N ILE A 51 -1.97 1.17 -9.90
CA ILE A 51 -2.59 2.23 -10.69
C ILE A 51 -4.03 1.80 -10.94
N LYS A 52 -4.97 2.69 -10.64
CA LYS A 52 -6.41 2.46 -10.79
C LYS A 52 -6.92 3.35 -11.92
N VAL A 53 -7.53 2.73 -12.93
CA VAL A 53 -8.16 3.41 -14.08
C VAL A 53 -9.66 3.32 -13.89
N ALA A 54 -10.30 4.42 -13.47
CA ALA A 54 -11.74 4.47 -13.27
C ALA A 54 -12.44 5.16 -14.45
N GLY A 55 -13.55 4.60 -14.92
CA GLY A 55 -14.29 5.10 -16.08
C GLY A 55 -15.67 4.43 -16.26
N PRO A 56 -16.46 4.86 -17.26
CA PRO A 56 -17.78 4.29 -17.55
C PRO A 56 -17.76 3.03 -18.43
N ASP A 57 -16.74 2.85 -19.29
CA ASP A 57 -16.65 1.73 -20.23
C ASP A 57 -15.44 0.83 -19.92
N LEU A 58 -15.68 -0.49 -19.80
CA LEU A 58 -14.67 -1.49 -19.49
C LEU A 58 -13.65 -1.70 -20.61
N ASP A 59 -14.06 -1.56 -21.88
CA ASP A 59 -13.15 -1.74 -23.02
C ASP A 59 -12.11 -0.61 -23.06
N VAL A 60 -12.56 0.64 -22.90
CA VAL A 60 -11.67 1.80 -22.81
C VAL A 60 -10.77 1.72 -21.58
N ILE A 61 -11.28 1.26 -20.43
CA ILE A 61 -10.44 1.00 -19.24
C ILE A 61 -9.35 -0.02 -19.58
N GLY A 62 -9.69 -1.10 -20.28
CA GLY A 62 -8.75 -2.14 -20.70
C GLY A 62 -7.66 -1.61 -21.62
N ASP A 63 -8.02 -0.82 -22.62
CA ASP A 63 -7.08 -0.21 -23.57
C ASP A 63 -6.12 0.75 -22.87
N VAL A 64 -6.64 1.64 -22.01
CA VAL A 64 -5.81 2.56 -21.22
C VAL A 64 -4.89 1.79 -20.27
N ALA A 65 -5.39 0.76 -19.60
CA ALA A 65 -4.58 -0.05 -18.70
C ALA A 65 -3.44 -0.77 -19.42
N GLN A 66 -3.67 -1.26 -20.64
CA GLN A 66 -2.64 -1.89 -21.47
C GLN A 66 -1.60 -0.87 -21.97
N GLN A 67 -2.01 0.35 -22.31
CA GLN A 67 -1.07 1.42 -22.65
C GLN A 67 -0.20 1.79 -21.44
N ILE A 68 -0.80 1.92 -20.26
CA ILE A 68 -0.07 2.17 -19.00
C ILE A 68 0.90 1.03 -18.72
N GLU A 69 0.48 -0.23 -18.87
CA GLU A 69 1.34 -1.41 -18.71
C GLU A 69 2.58 -1.32 -19.61
N ALA A 70 2.41 -0.97 -20.89
CA ALA A 70 3.51 -0.85 -21.84
C ALA A 70 4.50 0.29 -21.49
N VAL A 71 3.99 1.42 -21.01
CA VAL A 71 4.81 2.56 -20.60
C VAL A 71 5.57 2.26 -19.30
N ILE A 72 4.87 1.77 -18.28
CA ILE A 72 5.43 1.47 -16.95
C ILE A 72 6.51 0.38 -17.04
N LYS A 73 6.37 -0.59 -17.94
CA LYS A 73 7.38 -1.64 -18.16
C LYS A 73 8.76 -1.08 -18.49
N ASN A 74 8.83 0.09 -19.12
CA ASN A 74 10.09 0.75 -19.50
C ASN A 74 10.62 1.71 -18.43
N VAL A 75 9.87 1.96 -17.36
CA VAL A 75 10.30 2.85 -16.27
C VAL A 75 11.38 2.16 -15.44
N PRO A 76 12.56 2.79 -15.25
CA PRO A 76 13.63 2.23 -14.42
C PRO A 76 13.14 1.91 -13.00
N GLY A 77 13.49 0.73 -12.49
CA GLY A 77 13.06 0.25 -11.17
C GLY A 77 11.79 -0.58 -11.16
N THR A 78 11.13 -0.76 -12.31
CA THR A 78 9.99 -1.69 -12.46
C THR A 78 10.50 -3.12 -12.49
N ALA A 79 10.08 -3.94 -11.52
CA ALA A 79 10.40 -5.37 -11.51
C ALA A 79 9.39 -6.14 -12.39
N SER A 80 8.10 -5.88 -12.16
CA SER A 80 7.03 -6.44 -12.96
C SER A 80 5.85 -5.48 -12.99
N VAL A 81 5.10 -5.51 -14.09
CA VAL A 81 3.85 -4.78 -14.26
C VAL A 81 2.84 -5.71 -14.90
N TYR A 82 1.61 -5.66 -14.40
CA TYR A 82 0.51 -6.45 -14.93
C TYR A 82 -0.78 -5.64 -14.84
N ALA A 83 -1.38 -5.35 -16.00
CA ALA A 83 -2.73 -4.81 -16.07
C ALA A 83 -3.76 -5.94 -16.02
N GLU A 84 -4.70 -5.84 -15.09
CA GLU A 84 -5.82 -6.77 -15.03
C GLU A 84 -6.65 -6.64 -16.31
N ARG A 85 -6.94 -7.79 -16.94
CA ARG A 85 -7.76 -7.84 -18.15
C ARG A 85 -9.22 -7.74 -17.74
N VAL A 86 -9.72 -6.51 -17.78
CA VAL A 86 -11.10 -6.16 -17.44
C VAL A 86 -12.08 -6.84 -18.40
N THR A 87 -11.70 -6.91 -19.68
CA THR A 87 -12.36 -7.69 -20.73
C THR A 87 -11.46 -8.84 -21.17
N GLY A 88 -12.05 -10.02 -21.42
CA GLY A 88 -11.30 -11.26 -21.68
C GLY A 88 -11.92 -12.54 -21.12
N GLY A 89 -13.06 -12.43 -20.43
CA GLY A 89 -13.92 -13.56 -20.14
C GLY A 89 -14.49 -14.12 -21.44
N ARG A 90 -14.61 -15.45 -21.51
CA ARG A 90 -15.25 -16.14 -22.63
C ARG A 90 -16.58 -16.69 -22.16
N PHE A 91 -17.65 -16.33 -22.87
CA PHE A 91 -19.00 -16.77 -22.55
C PHE A 91 -19.55 -17.61 -23.69
N VAL A 92 -20.42 -18.54 -23.33
CA VAL A 92 -21.30 -19.24 -24.27
C VAL A 92 -22.68 -18.64 -24.06
N ASP A 93 -23.06 -17.73 -24.93
CA ASP A 93 -24.33 -17.03 -24.83
C ASP A 93 -25.44 -17.92 -25.37
N VAL A 94 -26.55 -17.94 -24.65
CA VAL A 94 -27.76 -18.67 -25.02
C VAL A 94 -28.87 -17.64 -25.20
N ASP A 95 -29.02 -17.14 -26.42
CA ASP A 95 -30.02 -16.13 -26.77
C ASP A 95 -31.34 -16.78 -27.14
N ILE A 96 -32.39 -16.51 -26.37
CA ILE A 96 -33.66 -17.24 -26.44
C ILE A 96 -34.55 -16.62 -27.52
N LYS A 97 -34.86 -17.41 -28.55
CA LYS A 97 -35.79 -17.04 -29.62
C LYS A 97 -37.22 -17.18 -29.11
N ARG A 98 -37.75 -16.09 -28.56
CA ARG A 98 -39.09 -16.05 -27.92
C ARG A 98 -40.20 -16.60 -28.82
N GLU A 99 -40.18 -16.26 -30.12
CA GLU A 99 -41.18 -16.73 -31.07
C GLU A 99 -41.13 -18.24 -31.30
N GLU A 100 -39.93 -18.82 -31.42
CA GLU A 100 -39.76 -20.26 -31.59
C GLU A 100 -40.11 -21.01 -30.29
N ALA A 101 -39.73 -20.48 -29.12
CA ALA A 101 -40.12 -21.05 -27.83
C ALA A 101 -41.65 -21.08 -27.65
N ALA A 102 -42.34 -20.01 -28.05
CA ALA A 102 -43.80 -19.92 -27.97
C ALA A 102 -44.50 -20.99 -28.82
N ARG A 103 -43.96 -21.37 -29.99
CA ARG A 103 -44.51 -22.44 -30.84
C ARG A 103 -44.55 -23.80 -30.14
N PHE A 104 -43.64 -24.02 -29.20
CA PHE A 104 -43.57 -25.25 -28.40
C PHE A 104 -44.22 -25.10 -27.02
N GLY A 105 -44.94 -24.00 -26.76
CA GLY A 105 -45.60 -23.74 -25.48
C GLY A 105 -44.62 -23.50 -24.32
N LEU A 106 -43.38 -23.10 -24.64
CA LEU A 106 -42.34 -22.80 -23.66
C LEU A 106 -42.24 -21.29 -23.46
N ASN A 107 -42.19 -20.86 -22.20
CA ASN A 107 -41.82 -19.49 -21.88
C ASN A 107 -40.29 -19.36 -21.72
N VAL A 108 -39.79 -18.13 -21.58
CA VAL A 108 -38.35 -17.87 -21.39
C VAL A 108 -37.81 -18.56 -20.14
N ALA A 109 -38.58 -18.60 -19.05
CA ALA A 109 -38.18 -19.23 -17.79
C ALA A 109 -38.04 -20.75 -17.92
N ASP A 110 -38.90 -21.41 -18.71
CA ASP A 110 -38.83 -22.85 -18.99
C ASP A 110 -37.49 -23.20 -19.68
N VAL A 111 -37.10 -22.39 -20.68
CA VAL A 111 -35.83 -22.57 -21.41
C VAL A 111 -34.63 -22.28 -20.50
N GLN A 112 -34.68 -21.22 -19.70
CA GLN A 112 -33.61 -20.90 -18.75
C GLN A 112 -33.45 -21.96 -17.66
N ALA A 113 -34.56 -22.47 -17.11
CA ALA A 113 -34.54 -23.55 -16.13
C ALA A 113 -33.90 -24.82 -16.71
N PHE A 114 -34.17 -25.14 -17.98
CA PHE A 114 -33.51 -26.23 -18.69
C PHE A 114 -32.00 -26.00 -18.80
N VAL A 115 -31.56 -24.80 -19.20
CA VAL A 115 -30.11 -24.47 -19.25
C VAL A 115 -29.46 -24.59 -17.87
N GLN A 116 -30.08 -24.08 -16.82
CA GLN A 116 -29.55 -24.14 -15.45
C GLN A 116 -29.41 -25.57 -14.92
N THR A 117 -30.39 -26.42 -15.20
CA THR A 117 -30.40 -27.82 -14.75
C THR A 117 -29.54 -28.69 -15.67
N ALA A 118 -29.92 -28.85 -16.93
CA ALA A 118 -29.29 -29.78 -17.87
C ALA A 118 -27.81 -29.44 -18.15
N ILE A 119 -27.48 -28.15 -18.30
CA ILE A 119 -26.11 -27.70 -18.62
C ILE A 119 -25.38 -27.25 -17.34
N GLY A 120 -25.99 -26.38 -16.53
CA GLY A 120 -25.38 -25.76 -15.35
C GLY A 120 -25.17 -26.71 -14.18
N GLY A 121 -26.04 -27.70 -13.99
CA GLY A 121 -26.00 -28.60 -12.83
C GLY A 121 -26.52 -27.94 -11.56
N MET A 122 -27.63 -27.20 -11.68
CA MET A 122 -28.32 -26.57 -10.55
C MET A 122 -28.61 -27.56 -9.41
N THR A 123 -28.32 -27.16 -8.18
CA THR A 123 -28.71 -27.89 -6.98
C THR A 123 -30.23 -27.87 -6.85
N VAL A 124 -30.85 -29.05 -6.81
CA VAL A 124 -32.30 -29.21 -6.72
C VAL A 124 -32.77 -29.44 -5.28
N THR A 125 -31.94 -30.05 -4.45
CA THR A 125 -32.23 -30.31 -3.02
C THR A 125 -30.94 -30.56 -2.24
N GLN A 126 -31.04 -30.83 -0.95
CA GLN A 126 -29.93 -31.24 -0.10
C GLN A 126 -30.29 -32.54 0.64
N SER A 127 -29.36 -33.50 0.68
CA SER A 127 -29.42 -34.65 1.59
C SER A 127 -29.06 -34.19 3.01
N VAL A 128 -29.73 -34.74 4.02
CA VAL A 128 -29.47 -34.45 5.44
C VAL A 128 -28.93 -35.72 6.09
N GLU A 129 -27.66 -35.69 6.48
CA GLU A 129 -26.93 -36.83 7.03
C GLU A 129 -26.38 -36.44 8.41
N GLY A 130 -27.24 -36.49 9.43
CA GLY A 130 -26.92 -36.01 10.78
C GLY A 130 -26.82 -34.48 10.84
N LEU A 131 -25.62 -33.97 11.15
CA LEU A 131 -25.31 -32.53 11.16
C LEU A 131 -24.82 -32.04 9.78
N GLU A 132 -24.53 -32.95 8.86
CA GLU A 132 -24.00 -32.64 7.54
C GLU A 132 -25.13 -32.44 6.52
N ARG A 133 -24.88 -31.58 5.53
CA ARG A 133 -25.81 -31.28 4.44
C ARG A 133 -25.07 -31.36 3.11
N TYR A 134 -25.53 -32.22 2.21
CA TYR A 134 -24.90 -32.44 0.91
C TYR A 134 -25.81 -31.98 -0.24
N PRO A 135 -25.36 -31.12 -1.16
CA PRO A 135 -26.18 -30.67 -2.28
C PRO A 135 -26.39 -31.79 -3.31
N VAL A 136 -27.64 -32.01 -3.72
CA VAL A 136 -28.02 -32.90 -4.81
C VAL A 136 -28.33 -32.05 -6.04
N ASN A 137 -27.68 -32.35 -7.17
CA ASN A 137 -27.92 -31.66 -8.44
C ASN A 137 -28.39 -32.62 -9.53
N VAL A 138 -29.04 -32.06 -10.55
CA VAL A 138 -29.44 -32.78 -11.76
C VAL A 138 -28.73 -32.14 -12.92
N ARG A 139 -28.10 -32.95 -13.78
CA ARG A 139 -27.32 -32.48 -14.92
C ARG A 139 -27.23 -33.56 -15.99
N TYR A 140 -27.16 -33.17 -17.26
CA TYR A 140 -26.86 -34.12 -18.33
C TYR A 140 -25.41 -34.60 -18.29
N PRO A 141 -25.13 -35.83 -18.76
CA PRO A 141 -23.77 -36.35 -18.90
C PRO A 141 -22.89 -35.39 -19.71
N ARG A 142 -21.59 -35.35 -19.38
CA ARG A 142 -20.65 -34.39 -19.97
C ARG A 142 -20.61 -34.47 -21.50
N GLU A 143 -20.74 -35.66 -22.08
CA GLU A 143 -20.70 -35.94 -23.52
C GLU A 143 -21.78 -35.21 -24.34
N TYR A 144 -22.86 -34.77 -23.69
CA TYR A 144 -23.92 -34.00 -24.35
C TYR A 144 -23.65 -32.48 -24.33
N ARG A 145 -22.62 -32.00 -23.63
CA ARG A 145 -22.40 -30.58 -23.33
C ARG A 145 -20.92 -30.18 -23.27
N ASP A 146 -20.06 -30.94 -23.92
CA ASP A 146 -18.61 -30.71 -23.98
C ASP A 146 -18.20 -29.80 -25.14
N SER A 147 -19.05 -29.63 -26.15
CA SER A 147 -18.83 -28.72 -27.28
C SER A 147 -20.04 -27.84 -27.61
N LEU A 148 -19.80 -26.77 -28.36
CA LEU A 148 -20.85 -25.88 -28.85
C LEU A 148 -21.85 -26.62 -29.76
N GLU A 149 -21.37 -27.51 -30.64
CA GLU A 149 -22.25 -28.32 -31.50
C GLU A 149 -23.13 -29.27 -30.69
N ARG A 150 -22.59 -29.85 -29.61
CA ARG A 150 -23.36 -30.73 -28.72
C ARG A 150 -24.44 -29.96 -27.98
N LEU A 151 -24.13 -28.74 -27.49
CA LEU A 151 -25.13 -27.85 -26.90
C LEU A 151 -26.25 -27.49 -27.89
N LYS A 152 -25.93 -27.25 -29.16
CA LYS A 152 -26.94 -26.96 -30.20
C LYS A 152 -27.89 -28.14 -30.45
N ASN A 153 -27.39 -29.37 -30.29
CA ASN A 153 -28.16 -30.61 -30.48
C ASN A 153 -28.73 -31.18 -29.18
N LEU A 154 -28.61 -30.45 -28.07
CA LEU A 154 -29.07 -30.91 -26.76
C LEU A 154 -30.58 -31.16 -26.78
N PRO A 155 -31.07 -32.38 -26.47
CA PRO A 155 -32.49 -32.67 -26.55
C PRO A 155 -33.25 -31.97 -25.42
N VAL A 156 -34.26 -31.19 -25.80
CA VAL A 156 -35.22 -30.55 -24.89
C VAL A 156 -36.55 -31.27 -25.02
N VAL A 157 -37.08 -31.73 -23.89
CA VAL A 157 -38.42 -32.34 -23.83
C VAL A 157 -39.44 -31.26 -23.51
N THR A 158 -40.33 -30.99 -24.46
CA THR A 158 -41.40 -30.00 -24.30
C THR A 158 -42.54 -30.55 -23.44
N LYS A 159 -43.44 -29.67 -22.95
CA LYS A 159 -44.64 -30.07 -22.18
C LYS A 159 -45.57 -30.98 -22.98
N THR A 160 -45.53 -30.92 -24.32
CA THR A 160 -46.30 -31.78 -25.23
C THR A 160 -45.64 -33.13 -25.49
N GLY A 161 -44.45 -33.39 -24.92
CA GLY A 161 -43.68 -34.62 -25.12
C GLY A 161 -42.81 -34.63 -26.38
N ALA A 162 -42.86 -33.58 -27.21
CA ALA A 162 -41.97 -33.46 -28.36
C ALA A 162 -40.52 -33.24 -27.90
N GLN A 163 -39.59 -33.95 -28.57
CA GLN A 163 -38.15 -33.79 -28.37
C GLN A 163 -37.59 -32.91 -29.49
N ILE A 164 -37.02 -31.77 -29.11
CA ILE A 164 -36.44 -30.82 -30.06
C ILE A 164 -35.02 -30.48 -29.64
N PRO A 165 -34.10 -30.24 -30.60
CA PRO A 165 -32.77 -29.77 -30.27
C PRO A 165 -32.83 -28.35 -29.74
N LEU A 166 -31.98 -28.02 -28.78
CA LEU A 166 -31.92 -26.71 -28.13
C LEU A 166 -31.76 -25.57 -29.15
N SER A 167 -31.01 -25.77 -30.24
CA SER A 167 -30.87 -24.82 -31.36
C SER A 167 -32.17 -24.37 -32.03
N ARG A 168 -33.28 -25.11 -31.87
CA ARG A 168 -34.60 -24.65 -32.33
C ARG A 168 -35.18 -23.54 -31.45
N LEU A 169 -34.80 -23.49 -30.18
CA LEU A 169 -35.32 -22.56 -29.18
C LEU A 169 -34.40 -21.37 -28.93
N VAL A 170 -33.10 -21.53 -29.19
CA VAL A 170 -32.08 -20.54 -28.85
C VAL A 170 -31.05 -20.39 -29.97
N ASP A 171 -30.40 -19.23 -30.04
CA ASP A 171 -29.10 -19.10 -30.70
C ASP A 171 -27.98 -19.31 -29.67
N ILE A 172 -26.95 -20.04 -30.07
CA ILE A 172 -25.80 -20.32 -29.20
C ILE A 172 -24.53 -19.85 -29.90
N SER A 173 -23.90 -18.85 -29.31
CA SER A 173 -22.69 -18.20 -29.82
C SER A 173 -21.62 -18.10 -28.74
N ILE A 174 -20.38 -17.88 -29.16
CA ILE A 174 -19.28 -17.58 -28.25
C ILE A 174 -19.06 -16.08 -28.32
N SER A 175 -19.10 -15.43 -27.17
CA SER A 175 -18.85 -14.01 -27.04
C SER A 175 -17.70 -13.73 -26.06
N GLY A 176 -17.03 -12.61 -26.28
CA GLY A 176 -16.14 -12.02 -25.29
C GLY A 176 -16.94 -11.14 -24.33
N GLY A 177 -16.55 -11.14 -23.07
CA GLY A 177 -17.16 -10.28 -22.07
C GLY A 177 -16.21 -9.99 -20.91
N PRO A 178 -16.67 -9.24 -19.90
CA PRO A 178 -15.87 -9.00 -18.70
C PRO A 178 -15.74 -10.28 -17.88
N GLY A 179 -14.51 -10.68 -17.57
CA GLY A 179 -14.25 -11.86 -16.73
C GLY A 179 -14.63 -11.60 -15.27
N VAL A 180 -14.32 -10.40 -14.78
CA VAL A 180 -14.69 -9.88 -13.46
C VAL A 180 -14.97 -8.39 -13.60
N ILE A 181 -16.10 -7.93 -13.08
CA ILE A 181 -16.41 -6.50 -13.02
C ILE A 181 -16.00 -5.98 -11.64
N ARG A 182 -14.98 -5.12 -11.60
CA ARG A 182 -14.58 -4.43 -10.38
C ARG A 182 -15.17 -3.03 -10.36
N SER A 183 -15.65 -2.63 -9.19
CA SER A 183 -16.11 -1.28 -8.94
C SER A 183 -15.56 -0.75 -7.62
N GLU A 184 -15.31 0.55 -7.59
CA GLU A 184 -14.89 1.29 -6.40
C GLU A 184 -15.65 2.60 -6.38
N ASN A 185 -16.34 2.90 -5.27
CA ASN A 185 -17.21 4.07 -5.15
C ASN A 185 -18.23 4.20 -6.31
N ALA A 186 -18.85 3.08 -6.69
CA ALA A 186 -19.81 2.97 -7.79
C ALA A 186 -19.27 3.32 -9.19
N ARG A 187 -17.94 3.39 -9.37
CA ARG A 187 -17.30 3.55 -10.68
C ARG A 187 -16.59 2.26 -11.07
N LEU A 188 -16.69 1.86 -12.33
CA LEU A 188 -15.96 0.71 -12.86
C LEU A 188 -14.46 1.02 -12.83
N ASN A 189 -13.64 0.03 -12.50
CA ASN A 189 -12.23 0.24 -12.24
C ASN A 189 -11.37 -0.91 -12.79
N GLY A 190 -10.30 -0.56 -13.50
CA GLY A 190 -9.24 -1.48 -13.91
C GLY A 190 -8.00 -1.27 -13.05
N TRP A 191 -7.43 -2.35 -12.52
CA TRP A 191 -6.25 -2.28 -11.65
C TRP A 191 -5.00 -2.75 -12.39
N ILE A 192 -3.95 -1.94 -12.33
CA ILE A 192 -2.61 -2.29 -12.77
C ILE A 192 -1.75 -2.51 -11.54
N TYR A 193 -1.19 -3.69 -11.42
CA TYR A 193 -0.31 -4.09 -10.34
C TYR A 193 1.13 -3.86 -10.76
N VAL A 194 1.88 -3.09 -9.97
CA VAL A 194 3.27 -2.73 -10.25
C VAL A 194 4.14 -3.15 -9.07
N ASP A 195 5.09 -4.04 -9.33
CA ASP A 195 6.15 -4.38 -8.39
C ASP A 195 7.44 -3.62 -8.74
N ILE A 196 8.14 -3.15 -7.71
CA ILE A 196 9.34 -2.34 -7.84
C ILE A 196 10.54 -3.06 -7.23
N SER A 197 11.71 -2.86 -7.79
CA SER A 197 12.96 -3.42 -7.29
C SER A 197 14.03 -2.34 -7.24
N ASN A 198 14.74 -2.28 -6.10
CA ASN A 198 15.89 -1.40 -5.88
C ASN A 198 15.64 0.11 -6.07
N VAL A 199 14.40 0.59 -5.90
CA VAL A 199 14.05 2.01 -6.00
C VAL A 199 13.05 2.39 -4.90
N ASP A 200 13.13 3.62 -4.41
CA ASP A 200 12.17 4.14 -3.44
C ASP A 200 10.80 4.43 -4.07
N ILE A 201 9.73 4.20 -3.31
CA ILE A 201 8.34 4.34 -3.79
C ILE A 201 8.05 5.77 -4.26
N GLY A 202 8.59 6.79 -3.57
CA GLY A 202 8.29 8.19 -3.86
C GLY A 202 8.87 8.67 -5.18
N SER A 203 10.16 8.45 -5.40
CA SER A 203 10.85 8.82 -6.64
C SER A 203 10.35 7.98 -7.80
N TYR A 204 10.10 6.68 -7.58
CA TYR A 204 9.52 5.82 -8.61
C TYR A 204 8.17 6.37 -9.09
N VAL A 205 7.21 6.61 -8.18
CA VAL A 205 5.88 7.13 -8.56
C VAL A 205 5.99 8.51 -9.22
N LYS A 206 6.92 9.37 -8.78
CA LYS A 206 7.16 10.68 -9.41
C LYS A 206 7.63 10.54 -10.87
N ASN A 207 8.53 9.60 -11.14
CA ASN A 207 9.01 9.35 -12.50
C ASN A 207 7.94 8.65 -13.35
N ALA A 208 7.25 7.66 -12.78
CA ALA A 208 6.18 6.93 -13.43
C ALA A 208 4.99 7.84 -13.79
N LYS A 209 4.61 8.79 -12.93
CA LYS A 209 3.59 9.81 -13.22
C LYS A 209 3.94 10.61 -14.47
N LYS A 210 5.19 11.07 -14.60
CA LYS A 210 5.66 11.79 -15.80
C LYS A 210 5.58 10.94 -17.07
N SER A 211 5.88 9.65 -16.97
CA SER A 211 5.79 8.74 -18.11
C SER A 211 4.34 8.47 -18.52
N VAL A 212 3.42 8.39 -17.55
CA VAL A 212 1.99 8.16 -17.80
C VAL A 212 1.27 9.42 -18.27
N GLU A 213 1.77 10.62 -17.98
CA GLU A 213 1.24 11.90 -18.48
C GLU A 213 1.24 12.01 -20.02
N THR A 214 2.02 11.19 -20.73
CA THR A 214 1.99 11.16 -22.20
C THR A 214 0.79 10.40 -22.77
N ILE A 215 0.04 9.68 -21.94
CA ILE A 215 -1.15 8.92 -22.37
C ILE A 215 -2.36 9.86 -22.31
N ASP A 216 -3.02 10.04 -23.44
CA ASP A 216 -4.23 10.86 -23.50
C ASP A 216 -5.40 10.10 -22.87
N LEU A 217 -6.01 10.70 -21.84
CA LEU A 217 -7.11 10.10 -21.10
C LEU A 217 -8.43 10.67 -21.62
N PRO A 218 -9.35 9.83 -22.12
CA PRO A 218 -10.66 10.31 -22.54
C PRO A 218 -11.43 10.99 -21.40
N ALA A 219 -12.33 11.89 -21.75
CA ALA A 219 -13.18 12.56 -20.77
C ALA A 219 -14.01 11.54 -19.96
N GLY A 220 -14.10 11.75 -18.64
CA GLY A 220 -14.80 10.84 -17.73
C GLY A 220 -13.94 9.70 -17.15
N TYR A 221 -12.69 9.60 -17.59
CA TYR A 221 -11.70 8.66 -17.05
C TYR A 221 -10.77 9.36 -16.07
N SER A 222 -10.33 8.64 -15.05
CA SER A 222 -9.41 9.17 -14.04
C SER A 222 -8.41 8.12 -13.60
N LEU A 223 -7.15 8.53 -13.46
CA LEU A 223 -6.09 7.71 -12.89
C LEU A 223 -5.89 8.05 -11.43
N SER A 224 -5.79 7.03 -10.59
CA SER A 224 -5.38 7.19 -9.19
C SER A 224 -4.26 6.22 -8.86
N TRP A 225 -3.31 6.69 -8.05
CA TRP A 225 -2.16 5.91 -7.59
C TRP A 225 -2.46 5.41 -6.18
N SER A 226 -2.40 4.11 -6.02
CA SER A 226 -2.88 3.36 -4.84
C SER A 226 -1.77 2.43 -4.34
N GLY A 227 -2.05 1.72 -3.24
CA GLY A 227 -1.09 0.83 -2.58
C GLY A 227 -0.34 1.56 -1.47
N GLN A 228 0.93 1.24 -1.27
CA GLN A 228 1.76 1.86 -0.23
C GLN A 228 2.03 3.35 -0.49
N TYR A 229 1.95 3.80 -1.74
CA TYR A 229 2.10 5.22 -2.08
C TYR A 229 1.00 6.09 -1.46
N GLU A 230 -0.25 5.63 -1.48
CA GLU A 230 -1.37 6.35 -0.86
C GLU A 230 -1.16 6.52 0.65
N TYR A 231 -0.64 5.48 1.32
CA TYR A 231 -0.27 5.54 2.72
C TYR A 231 0.86 6.52 3.00
N MET A 232 1.90 6.49 2.18
CA MET A 232 3.02 7.42 2.28
C MET A 232 2.55 8.86 2.11
N GLU A 233 1.62 9.13 1.19
CA GLU A 233 1.05 10.45 0.97
C GLU A 233 0.20 10.91 2.16
N ARG A 234 -0.69 10.06 2.68
CA ARG A 234 -1.46 10.33 3.90
C ARG A 234 -0.55 10.59 5.11
N ALA A 235 0.50 9.78 5.27
CA ALA A 235 1.46 9.93 6.35
C ALA A 235 2.25 11.25 6.21
N LYS A 236 2.67 11.62 5.00
CA LYS A 236 3.32 12.90 4.72
C LYS A 236 2.43 14.08 5.10
N GLN A 237 1.15 14.07 4.71
CA GLN A 237 0.17 15.10 5.07
C GLN A 237 -0.01 15.19 6.59
N ARG A 238 -0.07 14.05 7.28
CA ARG A 238 -0.17 14.03 8.75
C ARG A 238 1.09 14.56 9.42
N LEU A 239 2.28 14.13 8.97
CA LEU A 239 3.56 14.59 9.50
C LEU A 239 3.76 16.10 9.27
N SER A 240 3.30 16.66 8.16
CA SER A 240 3.37 18.11 7.93
C SER A 240 2.53 18.93 8.92
N VAL A 241 1.57 18.32 9.62
CA VAL A 241 0.80 18.95 10.70
C VAL A 241 1.40 18.62 12.06
N VAL A 242 1.73 17.34 12.30
CA VAL A 242 2.24 16.87 13.59
C VAL A 242 3.59 17.49 13.93
N VAL A 243 4.52 17.58 12.97
CA VAL A 243 5.87 18.13 13.23
C VAL A 243 5.80 19.58 13.71
N PRO A 244 5.15 20.53 13.00
CA PRO A 244 4.99 21.89 13.52
C PRO A 244 4.28 21.96 14.87
N LEU A 245 3.23 21.16 15.07
CA LEU A 245 2.51 21.12 16.33
C LEU A 245 3.41 20.68 17.49
N THR A 246 4.24 19.64 17.30
CA THR A 246 5.20 19.20 18.31
C THR A 246 6.24 20.27 18.63
N LEU A 247 6.73 21.00 17.62
CA LEU A 247 7.66 22.12 17.83
C LEU A 247 7.02 23.25 18.63
N VAL A 248 5.75 23.58 18.37
CA VAL A 248 5.01 24.58 19.14
C VAL A 248 4.81 24.13 20.59
N ILE A 249 4.49 22.86 20.83
CA ILE A 249 4.35 22.31 22.18
C ILE A 249 5.69 22.37 22.93
N ILE A 250 6.78 21.95 22.28
CA ILE A 250 8.14 22.04 22.85
C ILE A 250 8.47 23.50 23.19
N LEU A 251 8.24 24.43 22.26
CA LEU A 251 8.47 25.86 22.46
C LEU A 251 7.69 26.39 23.67
N LEU A 252 6.42 26.00 23.78
CA LEU A 252 5.54 26.41 24.88
C LEU A 252 6.02 25.84 26.22
N LEU A 253 6.42 24.57 26.28
CA LEU A 253 6.95 23.95 27.50
C LEU A 253 8.26 24.59 27.94
N LEU A 254 9.18 24.86 27.00
CA LEU A 254 10.43 25.56 27.27
C LEU A 254 10.16 26.99 27.76
N PHE A 255 9.23 27.70 27.13
CA PHE A 255 8.83 29.03 27.57
C PHE A 255 8.19 29.01 28.96
N LEU A 256 7.36 28.01 29.29
CA LEU A 256 6.76 27.88 30.61
C LEU A 256 7.81 27.64 31.70
N ASN A 257 8.85 26.86 31.37
CA ASN A 257 9.93 26.51 32.28
C ASN A 257 10.87 27.70 32.55
N PHE A 258 11.44 28.30 31.50
CA PHE A 258 12.43 29.38 31.65
C PHE A 258 11.81 30.78 31.78
N ARG A 259 10.56 30.97 31.33
CA ARG A 259 9.87 32.27 31.24
C ARG A 259 10.66 33.38 30.50
N ARG A 260 11.67 32.98 29.72
CA ARG A 260 12.58 33.86 28.99
C ARG A 260 12.76 33.32 27.58
N ILE A 261 12.74 34.21 26.59
CA ILE A 261 12.83 33.82 25.17
C ILE A 261 14.27 33.40 24.79
N THR A 262 15.29 34.00 25.41
CA THR A 262 16.69 33.74 25.05
C THR A 262 17.11 32.29 25.24
N PRO A 263 16.89 31.63 26.40
CA PRO A 263 17.24 30.21 26.54
C PRO A 263 16.44 29.31 25.60
N VAL A 264 15.16 29.64 25.38
CA VAL A 264 14.27 28.90 24.47
C VAL A 264 14.83 28.92 23.04
N LEU A 265 15.24 30.09 22.53
CA LEU A 265 15.83 30.21 21.20
C LEU A 265 17.18 29.49 21.07
N ILE A 266 18.01 29.51 22.12
CA ILE A 266 19.29 28.78 22.14
C ILE A 266 19.03 27.28 22.02
N ILE A 267 18.09 26.73 22.80
CA ILE A 267 17.74 25.30 22.76
C ILE A 267 17.09 24.93 21.42
N MET A 268 16.20 25.77 20.90
CA MET A 268 15.61 25.53 19.57
C MET A 268 16.66 25.60 18.46
N GLY A 269 17.71 26.42 18.63
CA GLY A 269 18.85 26.50 17.72
C GLY A 269 19.70 25.23 17.67
N THR A 270 19.67 24.38 18.70
CA THR A 270 20.40 23.09 18.68
C THR A 270 19.64 22.00 17.92
N LEU A 271 18.32 22.15 17.72
CA LEU A 271 17.46 21.15 17.09
C LEU A 271 17.88 20.82 15.63
N PRO A 272 18.14 21.81 14.76
CA PRO A 272 18.62 21.53 13.40
C PRO A 272 19.93 20.74 13.37
N LEU A 273 20.84 20.95 14.33
CA LEU A 273 22.09 20.20 14.40
C LEU A 273 21.84 18.71 14.69
N ALA A 274 20.91 18.40 15.60
CA ALA A 274 20.53 17.01 15.88
C ALA A 274 19.91 16.33 14.63
N LEU A 275 19.05 17.04 13.91
CA LEU A 275 18.44 16.53 12.68
C LEU A 275 19.49 16.24 11.59
N VAL A 276 20.47 17.12 11.41
CA VAL A 276 21.56 16.91 10.44
C VAL A 276 22.36 15.65 10.79
N GLY A 277 22.69 15.44 12.06
CA GLY A 277 23.37 14.23 12.52
C GLY A 277 22.58 12.95 12.24
N GLY A 278 21.27 12.97 12.47
CA GLY A 278 20.39 11.84 12.14
C GLY A 278 20.30 11.57 10.64
N LEU A 279 20.21 12.61 9.80
CA LEU A 279 20.19 12.46 8.34
C LEU A 279 21.50 11.86 7.82
N TRP A 280 22.65 12.33 8.33
CA TRP A 280 23.95 11.75 7.99
C TRP A 280 24.04 10.27 8.39
N PHE A 281 23.54 9.93 9.57
CA PHE A 281 23.56 8.55 10.03
C PHE A 281 22.72 7.61 9.16
N LEU A 282 21.54 8.07 8.71
CA LEU A 282 20.70 7.32 7.78
C LEU A 282 21.37 7.10 6.42
N ASP A 283 22.04 8.14 5.91
CA ASP A 283 22.76 8.07 4.63
C ASP A 283 23.92 7.07 4.69
N ILE A 284 24.71 7.12 5.78
CA ILE A 284 25.82 6.17 6.03
C ILE A 284 25.31 4.72 6.10
N LEU A 285 24.15 4.49 6.71
CA LEU A 285 23.54 3.16 6.81
C LEU A 285 22.77 2.74 5.55
N GLY A 286 22.58 3.64 4.59
CA GLY A 286 21.79 3.38 3.38
C GLY A 286 20.30 3.15 3.66
N TYR A 287 19.75 3.78 4.71
CA TYR A 287 18.34 3.65 5.07
C TYR A 287 17.47 4.69 4.37
N ASN A 288 16.29 4.23 3.90
CA ASN A 288 15.30 5.08 3.26
C ASN A 288 14.51 5.90 4.28
N MET A 289 14.09 7.10 3.86
CA MET A 289 13.14 7.89 4.66
C MET A 289 11.79 7.17 4.73
N SER A 290 11.28 6.96 5.94
CA SER A 290 10.01 6.27 6.21
C SER A 290 9.26 6.93 7.36
N VAL A 291 8.01 6.52 7.58
CA VAL A 291 7.22 7.00 8.72
C VAL A 291 7.89 6.64 10.05
N ALA A 292 8.49 5.45 10.16
CA ALA A 292 9.21 5.03 11.35
C ALA A 292 10.43 5.92 11.63
N VAL A 293 11.19 6.26 10.59
CA VAL A 293 12.31 7.20 10.68
C VAL A 293 11.82 8.60 11.10
N GLY A 294 10.69 9.06 10.56
CA GLY A 294 10.06 10.33 10.96
C GLY A 294 9.71 10.36 12.45
N VAL A 295 9.16 9.28 13.00
CA VAL A 295 8.90 9.15 14.45
C VAL A 295 10.21 9.18 15.24
N GLY A 296 11.26 8.51 14.75
CA GLY A 296 12.60 8.57 15.33
C GLY A 296 13.16 10.00 15.40
N PHE A 297 12.98 10.81 14.36
CA PHE A 297 13.38 12.22 14.38
C PHE A 297 12.61 13.07 15.40
N ILE A 298 11.33 12.79 15.62
CA ILE A 298 10.54 13.46 16.67
C ILE A 298 11.08 13.10 18.05
N ALA A 299 11.40 11.83 18.29
CA ALA A 299 12.02 11.38 19.53
C ALA A 299 13.41 12.00 19.74
N LEU A 300 14.24 12.05 18.68
CA LEU A 300 15.55 12.70 18.67
C LEU A 300 15.46 14.19 19.03
N ALA A 301 14.45 14.89 18.50
CA ALA A 301 14.21 16.29 18.87
C ALA A 301 13.92 16.45 20.37
N GLY A 302 13.12 15.56 20.96
CA GLY A 302 12.86 15.54 22.40
C GLY A 302 14.13 15.36 23.25
N VAL A 303 14.94 14.35 22.92
CA VAL A 303 16.22 14.09 23.62
C VAL A 303 17.20 15.26 23.43
N SER A 304 17.25 15.85 22.23
CA SER A 304 18.09 17.02 21.98
C SER A 304 17.67 18.23 22.82
N VAL A 305 16.37 18.45 23.00
CA VAL A 305 15.83 19.49 23.86
C VAL A 305 16.19 19.23 25.32
N GLU A 306 16.04 17.99 25.80
CA GLU A 306 16.39 17.61 27.17
C GLU A 306 17.85 17.94 27.50
N ILE A 307 18.78 17.58 26.62
CA ILE A 307 20.21 17.89 26.78
C ILE A 307 20.43 19.41 26.74
N GLY A 308 19.73 20.12 25.86
CA GLY A 308 19.78 21.59 25.78
C GLY A 308 19.27 22.28 27.05
N VAL A 309 18.17 21.79 27.64
CA VAL A 309 17.63 22.28 28.91
C VAL A 309 18.64 22.10 30.03
N LEU A 310 19.20 20.88 30.16
CA LEU A 310 20.21 20.59 31.16
C LEU A 310 21.41 21.55 31.03
N MET A 311 21.84 21.81 29.80
CA MET A 311 22.94 22.72 29.50
C MET A 311 22.68 24.15 30.00
N ILE A 312 21.50 24.69 29.70
CA ILE A 312 21.11 26.03 30.16
C ILE A 312 21.02 26.09 31.68
N VAL A 313 20.42 25.09 32.33
CA VAL A 313 20.27 25.08 33.80
C VAL A 313 21.63 25.14 34.50
N TYR A 314 22.62 24.37 34.04
CA TYR A 314 23.97 24.43 34.62
C TYR A 314 24.67 25.77 34.36
N LEU A 315 24.47 26.38 33.19
CA LEU A 315 25.02 27.71 32.90
C LEU A 315 24.36 28.81 33.73
N GLU A 316 23.04 28.74 33.94
CA GLU A 316 22.30 29.68 34.79
C GLU A 316 22.73 29.55 36.25
N HIS A 317 22.86 28.33 36.77
CA HIS A 317 23.37 28.12 38.13
C HIS A 317 24.80 28.62 38.33
N ALA A 318 25.72 28.32 37.41
CA ALA A 318 27.10 28.80 37.50
C ALA A 318 27.20 30.33 37.40
N LEU A 319 26.33 30.95 36.59
CA LEU A 319 26.25 32.41 36.50
C LEU A 319 25.68 33.01 37.80
N GLU A 320 24.64 32.42 38.38
CA GLU A 320 24.05 32.87 39.66
C GLU A 320 25.06 32.80 40.80
N ASP A 321 25.89 31.75 40.88
CA ASP A 321 26.90 31.61 41.91
C ASP A 321 28.02 32.66 41.78
N GLN A 322 28.48 32.94 40.55
CA GLN A 322 29.44 34.01 40.28
C GLN A 322 28.84 35.41 40.55
N MET A 323 27.54 35.61 40.26
CA MET A 323 26.84 36.85 40.60
C MET A 323 26.72 37.04 42.12
N LYS A 324 26.52 35.97 42.90
CA LYS A 324 26.52 36.04 44.37
C LYS A 324 27.90 36.40 44.91
N GLN A 325 28.96 35.74 44.43
CA GLN A 325 30.34 36.04 44.83
C GLN A 325 30.73 37.49 44.53
N ALA A 326 30.41 38.00 43.33
CA ALA A 326 30.67 39.39 42.98
C ALA A 326 29.91 40.39 43.87
N ARG A 327 28.67 40.05 44.26
CA ARG A 327 27.88 40.86 45.21
C ARG A 327 28.46 40.84 46.63
N ASP A 328 28.87 39.67 47.11
CA ASP A 328 29.49 39.51 48.44
C ASP A 328 30.83 40.27 48.52
N GLU A 329 31.54 40.38 47.38
CA GLU A 329 32.79 41.13 47.23
C GLU A 329 32.58 42.61 46.84
N ASN A 330 31.33 43.10 46.76
CA ASN A 330 30.97 44.46 46.34
C ASN A 330 31.60 44.92 45.00
N ARG A 331 31.78 43.98 44.07
CA ARG A 331 32.36 44.24 42.74
C ARG A 331 31.34 44.06 41.63
N GLU A 332 31.51 44.82 40.55
CA GLU A 332 30.71 44.61 39.35
C GLU A 332 31.12 43.33 38.61
N LEU A 333 30.18 42.77 37.85
CA LEU A 333 30.43 41.56 37.07
C LEU A 333 31.42 41.85 35.94
N THR A 334 32.57 41.20 35.96
CA THR A 334 33.60 41.35 34.93
C THR A 334 33.45 40.29 33.84
N ARG A 335 33.99 40.57 32.64
CA ARG A 335 34.04 39.57 31.55
C ARG A 335 34.81 38.31 31.94
N ALA A 336 35.75 38.43 32.87
CA ALA A 336 36.50 37.29 33.41
C ALA A 336 35.57 36.34 34.19
N ASP A 337 34.66 36.88 35.01
CA ASP A 337 33.70 36.09 35.80
C ASP A 337 32.68 35.39 34.89
N LEU A 338 32.26 36.07 33.82
CA LEU A 338 31.33 35.50 32.85
C LEU A 338 31.99 34.37 32.04
N ARG A 339 33.30 34.46 31.79
CA ARG A 339 34.06 33.35 31.20
C ARG A 339 34.26 32.22 32.19
N ALA A 340 34.52 32.54 33.46
CA ALA A 340 34.64 31.56 34.54
C ALA A 340 33.33 30.79 34.74
N SER A 341 32.18 31.47 34.77
CA SER A 341 30.86 30.85 34.90
C SER A 341 30.54 29.90 33.74
N VAL A 342 30.93 30.25 32.51
CA VAL A 342 30.77 29.37 31.35
C VAL A 342 31.67 28.14 31.46
N ILE A 343 32.91 28.29 31.93
CA ILE A 343 33.85 27.17 32.13
C ILE A 343 33.33 26.24 33.25
N ASP A 344 32.96 26.77 34.39
CA ASP A 344 32.46 26.00 35.53
C ASP A 344 31.15 25.28 35.19
N GLY A 345 30.19 25.99 34.59
CA GLY A 345 28.95 25.37 34.11
C GLY A 345 29.19 24.31 33.03
N ALA A 346 30.19 24.50 32.16
CA ALA A 346 30.58 23.51 31.16
C ALA A 346 31.27 22.28 31.77
N LEU A 347 32.05 22.42 32.86
CA LEU A 347 32.70 21.32 33.55
C LEU A 347 31.71 20.48 34.36
N LEU A 348 30.79 21.13 35.06
CA LEU A 348 29.76 20.46 35.88
C LEU A 348 28.85 19.55 35.04
N ARG A 349 28.57 19.93 33.79
CA ARG A 349 27.69 19.16 32.90
C ARG A 349 28.36 17.98 32.19
N VAL A 350 29.70 17.91 32.11
CA VAL A 350 30.37 16.86 31.31
C VAL A 350 29.96 15.47 31.76
N ARG A 351 30.00 15.20 33.07
CA ARG A 351 29.68 13.87 33.61
C ARG A 351 28.20 13.49 33.40
N PRO A 352 27.20 14.34 33.75
CA PRO A 352 25.79 14.04 33.48
C PRO A 352 25.46 13.87 31.98
N ILE A 353 25.96 14.76 31.12
CA ILE A 353 25.67 14.70 29.67
C ILE A 353 26.29 13.45 29.05
N MET A 354 27.56 13.16 29.35
CA MET A 354 28.23 11.97 28.84
C MET A 354 27.55 10.68 29.32
N MET A 355 27.10 10.63 30.57
CA MET A 355 26.34 9.49 31.08
C MET A 355 25.03 9.30 30.30
N THR A 356 24.28 10.37 30.10
CA THR A 356 22.99 10.32 29.39
C THR A 356 23.18 9.90 27.93
N VAL A 357 24.13 10.53 27.23
CA VAL A 357 24.44 10.18 25.83
C VAL A 357 24.93 8.74 25.71
N ALA A 358 25.81 8.29 26.60
CA ALA A 358 26.32 6.92 26.59
C ALA A 358 25.20 5.90 26.83
N VAL A 359 24.30 6.16 27.79
CA VAL A 359 23.15 5.29 28.09
C VAL A 359 22.16 5.26 26.93
N VAL A 360 21.85 6.41 26.32
CA VAL A 360 20.94 6.49 25.17
C VAL A 360 21.53 5.74 23.97
N ILE A 361 22.81 5.93 23.65
CA ILE A 361 23.46 5.21 22.55
C ILE A 361 23.52 3.71 22.87
N ALA A 362 24.00 3.32 24.05
CA ALA A 362 24.11 1.91 24.43
C ALA A 362 22.74 1.21 24.51
N GLY A 363 21.68 1.93 24.87
CA GLY A 363 20.32 1.41 24.94
C GLY A 363 19.62 1.32 23.58
N LEU A 364 20.00 2.13 22.59
CA LEU A 364 19.42 2.15 21.25
C LEU A 364 20.27 1.45 20.17
N LEU A 365 21.52 1.08 20.50
CA LEU A 365 22.42 0.39 19.58
C LEU A 365 22.02 -1.07 19.27
N PRO A 366 21.56 -1.88 20.26
CA PRO A 366 21.01 -3.22 20.01
C PRO A 366 19.68 -3.16 19.26
#